data_AF-A0A6M0CWX5-F1
#
_entry.id   AF-A0A6M0CWX5-F1
#
_cell.length_a   1.000
_cell.length_b   1.000
_cell.length_c   1.000
_cell.angle_alpha   90.00
_cell.angle_beta   90.00
_cell.angle_gamma   90.00
#
_symmetry.space_group_name_H-M   'P 1'
#
loop_
_entity.id
_entity.type
_entity.pdbx_description
1 polymer ?
#
loop_
_entity_poly.entity_id
_entity_poly.type
_entity_poly.pdbx_seq_one_letter_code
_entity_poly.pdbx_strand_id
1 'polypeptide(L)'
;MMVDGRGTVKILPGDERLNYKPCVDITFGSAAKSYGDKVLAVVLTGMGADGREGARLLKQGGSQVWAQDEASCVIYGMPMAIAKANLADAVYGLDDIGRHLVEACI
;
A
#
# COMPACT_ATOMS: atom_id res chain seq x y z
N MET A 1 11.45 3.89 0.17
CA MET A 1 11.91 4.41 -1.13
C MET A 1 10.90 5.45 -1.61
N MET A 2 11.23 6.27 -2.59
CA MET A 2 10.27 7.22 -3.17
C MET A 2 10.17 7.01 -4.67
N VAL A 3 8.97 7.22 -5.22
CA VAL A 3 8.73 7.23 -6.66
C VAL A 3 8.41 8.66 -7.09
N ASP A 4 8.97 9.11 -8.21
CA ASP A 4 8.62 10.40 -8.83
C ASP A 4 7.70 10.23 -10.04
N GLY A 5 7.12 11.33 -10.53
CA GLY A 5 6.17 11.32 -11.65
C GLY A 5 6.76 10.93 -13.01
N ARG A 6 8.06 10.64 -13.10
CA ARG A 6 8.71 10.10 -14.31
C ARG A 6 8.90 8.59 -14.25
N GLY A 7 8.36 7.90 -13.25
CA GLY A 7 8.59 6.47 -13.06
C GLY A 7 9.95 6.14 -12.43
N THR A 8 10.70 7.13 -11.94
CA THR A 8 12.01 6.88 -11.35
C THR A 8 11.90 6.55 -9.87
N VAL A 9 12.59 5.49 -9.44
CA VAL A 9 12.72 5.13 -8.02
C VAL A 9 13.96 5.82 -7.43
N LYS A 10 13.77 6.52 -6.32
CA LYS A 10 14.84 7.12 -5.53
C LYS A 10 14.97 6.38 -4.20
N ILE A 11 16.18 5.90 -3.93
CA ILE A 11 16.55 5.34 -2.63
C ILE A 11 17.13 6.47 -1.79
N LEU A 12 16.45 6.79 -0.69
CA LEU A 12 16.89 7.82 0.23
C LEU A 12 17.46 7.18 1.49
N PRO A 13 18.48 7.79 2.12
CA PRO A 13 18.86 7.44 3.47
C PRO A 13 17.66 7.65 4.40
N GLY A 14 17.45 6.72 5.33
CA GLY A 14 16.42 6.86 6.35
C GLY A 14 16.83 7.84 7.43
N ASP A 15 15.85 8.53 8.02
CA ASP A 15 15.98 9.35 9.23
C ASP A 15 15.71 8.46 10.47
N GLU A 16 16.34 8.76 11.61
CA GLU A 16 16.11 8.11 12.91
C GLU A 16 14.65 8.24 13.38
N ARG A 17 13.89 9.19 12.84
CA ARG A 17 12.47 9.38 13.11
C ARG A 17 11.56 8.31 12.49
N LEU A 18 12.09 7.44 11.62
CA LEU A 18 11.31 6.42 10.93
C LEU A 18 11.33 5.10 11.70
N ASN A 19 10.14 4.58 12.00
CA ASN A 19 9.99 3.28 12.65
C ASN A 19 10.33 2.10 11.72
N TYR A 20 10.30 2.31 10.40
CA TYR A 20 10.49 1.27 9.38
C TYR A 20 11.48 1.73 8.31
N LYS A 21 12.37 0.84 7.87
CA LYS A 21 13.30 1.08 6.76
C LYS A 21 13.53 -0.21 5.96
N PRO A 22 13.05 -0.29 4.70
CA PRO A 22 12.22 0.69 3.99
C PRO A 22 10.82 0.83 4.62
N CYS A 23 10.19 2.00 4.43
CA CYS A 23 8.84 2.31 4.91
C CYS A 23 7.85 2.39 3.74
N VAL A 24 6.74 1.67 3.88
CA VAL A 24 5.63 1.63 2.92
C VAL A 24 4.88 2.95 2.90
N ASP A 25 4.64 3.59 4.05
CA ASP A 25 3.98 4.90 4.11
C ASP A 25 4.69 5.96 3.26
N ILE A 26 6.03 5.99 3.29
CA ILE A 26 6.82 6.91 2.44
C ILE A 26 6.61 6.59 0.96
N THR A 27 6.63 5.31 0.62
CA THR A 27 6.49 4.85 -0.77
C THR A 27 5.11 5.23 -1.30
N PHE A 28 4.05 4.88 -0.57
CA PHE A 28 2.66 5.22 -0.91
C PHE A 28 2.43 6.73 -0.95
N GLY A 29 2.94 7.49 0.01
CA GLY A 29 2.81 8.95 0.01
C GLY A 29 3.48 9.59 -1.21
N SER A 30 4.65 9.10 -1.62
CA SER A 30 5.33 9.58 -2.84
C SER A 30 4.57 9.21 -4.12
N ALA A 31 3.95 8.02 -4.15
CA ALA A 31 3.13 7.58 -5.27
C ALA A 31 1.83 8.39 -5.37
N ALA A 32 1.14 8.64 -4.25
CA ALA A 32 -0.06 9.48 -4.19
C ALA A 32 0.20 10.88 -4.77
N LYS A 33 1.33 11.49 -4.38
CA LYS A 33 1.75 12.80 -4.90
C LYS A 33 2.08 12.77 -6.40
N SER A 34 2.65 11.67 -6.88
CA SER A 34 3.19 11.60 -8.25
C SER A 34 2.15 11.15 -9.29
N TYR A 35 1.17 10.34 -8.90
CA TYR A 35 0.27 9.64 -9.83
C TYR A 35 -1.22 9.88 -9.57
N GLY A 36 -1.62 10.57 -8.49
CA GLY A 36 -3.02 10.91 -8.23
C GLY A 36 -3.91 9.66 -8.06
N ASP A 37 -4.85 9.45 -8.97
CA ASP A 37 -5.79 8.33 -9.02
C ASP A 37 -5.24 7.10 -9.77
N LYS A 38 -4.01 7.18 -10.31
CA LYS A 38 -3.39 6.13 -11.14
C LYS A 38 -2.53 5.16 -10.34
N VAL A 39 -2.88 4.90 -9.08
CA VAL A 39 -2.19 3.92 -8.23
C VAL A 39 -3.17 2.87 -7.76
N LEU A 40 -2.76 1.61 -7.90
CA LEU A 40 -3.33 0.50 -7.17
C LEU A 40 -2.32 0.08 -6.10
N ALA A 41 -2.68 0.24 -4.83
CA ALA A 41 -1.88 -0.25 -3.70
C ALA A 41 -2.43 -1.59 -3.21
N VAL A 42 -1.53 -2.53 -2.95
CA VAL A 42 -1.87 -3.85 -2.39
C VAL A 42 -1.07 -4.03 -1.10
N VAL A 43 -1.77 -4.21 0.02
CA VAL A 43 -1.17 -4.43 1.33
C VAL A 43 -1.33 -5.89 1.74
N LEU A 44 -0.21 -6.60 1.79
CA LEU A 44 -0.14 -8.03 2.12
C LEU A 44 0.20 -8.26 3.59
N THR A 45 0.19 -9.53 4.00
CA THR A 45 0.59 -10.03 5.32
C THR A 45 1.85 -9.36 5.83
N GLY A 46 1.83 -8.99 7.12
CA GLY A 46 2.94 -8.27 7.75
C GLY A 46 2.54 -7.74 9.12
N MET A 47 3.54 -7.50 9.98
CA MET A 47 3.32 -6.97 11.32
C MET A 47 3.21 -5.44 11.32
N GLY A 48 2.45 -4.89 12.26
CA GLY A 48 2.37 -3.45 12.48
C GLY A 48 1.35 -2.77 11.58
N ALA A 49 1.58 -1.49 11.29
CA ALA A 49 0.64 -0.64 10.55
C ALA A 49 1.31 0.20 9.45
N ASP A 50 2.54 -0.16 9.06
CA ASP A 50 3.23 0.50 7.95
C ASP A 50 2.39 0.39 6.67
N GLY A 51 2.24 1.51 5.96
CA GLY A 51 1.40 1.63 4.77
C GLY A 51 0.00 2.19 5.03
N ARG A 52 -0.47 2.28 6.29
CA ARG A 52 -1.80 2.83 6.61
C ARG A 52 -1.92 4.32 6.32
N GLU A 53 -0.96 5.13 6.74
CA GLU A 53 -1.01 6.58 6.51
C GLU A 53 -0.78 6.92 5.05
N GLY A 54 0.12 6.19 4.38
CA GLY A 54 0.33 6.28 2.94
C GLY A 54 -0.91 5.87 2.14
N ALA A 55 -1.61 4.81 2.56
CA ALA A 55 -2.87 4.39 1.94
C ALA A 55 -3.95 5.47 2.10
N ARG A 56 -4.02 6.15 3.25
CA ARG A 56 -4.94 7.28 3.42
C ARG A 56 -4.66 8.40 2.43
N LEU A 57 -3.39 8.71 2.15
CA LEU A 57 -3.01 9.69 1.12
C LEU A 57 -3.41 9.23 -0.29
N LEU A 58 -3.23 7.94 -0.60
CA LEU A 58 -3.68 7.36 -1.86
C LEU A 58 -5.21 7.48 -2.03
N LYS A 59 -5.98 7.14 -0.99
CA LYS A 59 -7.44 7.28 -0.99
C LYS A 59 -7.89 8.72 -1.19
N GLN A 60 -7.21 9.69 -0.58
CA GLN A 60 -7.48 11.12 -0.80
C GLN A 60 -7.23 11.55 -2.25
N GLY A 61 -6.26 10.92 -2.92
CA GLY A 61 -5.97 11.14 -4.35
C GLY A 61 -6.89 10.37 -5.31
N GLY A 62 -7.83 9.55 -4.81
CA GLY A 62 -8.73 8.73 -5.62
C GLY A 62 -8.17 7.37 -6.05
N SER A 63 -6.99 7.00 -5.55
CA SER A 63 -6.37 5.70 -5.84
C SER A 63 -7.09 4.54 -5.12
N GLN A 64 -6.93 3.33 -5.66
CA GLN A 64 -7.48 2.11 -5.08
C GLN A 64 -6.49 1.47 -4.10
N VAL A 65 -7.02 0.88 -3.03
CA VAL A 65 -6.26 0.14 -2.03
C VAL A 65 -6.91 -1.21 -1.78
N TRP A 66 -6.16 -2.29 -1.99
CA TRP A 66 -6.57 -3.65 -1.65
C TRP A 66 -5.79 -4.16 -0.43
N ALA A 67 -6.42 -5.01 0.36
CA ALA A 67 -5.80 -5.68 1.49
C ALA A 67 -5.92 -7.20 1.34
N GLN A 68 -4.92 -7.93 1.81
CA GLN A 68 -5.01 -9.39 1.94
C GLN A 68 -5.98 -9.78 3.07
N ASP A 69 -6.77 -10.82 2.86
CA ASP A 69 -7.67 -11.36 3.89
C ASP A 69 -6.92 -11.95 5.10
N GLU A 70 -7.64 -12.09 6.21
CA GLU A 70 -7.08 -12.65 7.44
C GLU A 70 -6.73 -14.14 7.31
N ALA A 71 -7.55 -14.90 6.57
CA ALA A 71 -7.45 -16.35 6.48
C ALA A 71 -6.18 -16.83 5.75
N SER A 72 -5.69 -16.04 4.80
CA SER A 72 -4.46 -16.32 4.04
C SER A 72 -3.23 -15.61 4.59
N CYS A 73 -3.38 -14.72 5.57
CA CYS A 73 -2.25 -14.04 6.20
C CYS A 73 -1.48 -14.95 7.16
N VAL A 74 -0.15 -14.84 7.14
CA VAL A 74 0.69 -15.39 8.23
C VAL A 74 0.60 -14.49 9.46
N ILE A 75 0.66 -13.17 9.24
CA ILE A 75 0.49 -12.15 10.26
C ILE A 75 -0.49 -11.11 9.71
N TYR A 76 -1.70 -11.08 10.25
CA TYR A 76 -2.73 -10.13 9.88
C TYR A 76 -2.57 -8.79 10.62
N GLY A 77 -1.41 -8.14 10.50
CA GLY A 77 -1.13 -6.84 11.12
C GLY A 77 -1.41 -5.68 10.16
N MET A 78 -0.58 -5.56 9.11
CA MET A 78 -0.68 -4.49 8.12
C MET A 78 -2.02 -4.51 7.38
N PRO A 79 -2.53 -5.66 6.86
CA PRO A 79 -3.83 -5.67 6.19
C PRO A 79 -4.99 -5.32 7.15
N MET A 80 -4.92 -5.78 8.41
CA MET A 80 -5.87 -5.40 9.45
C MET A 80 -5.87 -3.89 9.71
N ALA A 81 -4.69 -3.25 9.71
CA ALA A 81 -4.56 -1.80 9.91
C ALA A 81 -5.26 -1.00 8.79
N ILE A 82 -5.21 -1.49 7.55
CA ILE A 82 -5.93 -0.91 6.40
C ILE A 82 -7.43 -1.13 6.55
N ALA A 83 -7.86 -2.36 6.82
CA ALA A 83 -9.27 -2.72 6.94
C ALA A 83 -9.96 -1.97 8.09
N LYS A 84 -9.34 -1.92 9.28
CA LYS A 84 -9.87 -1.19 10.45
C LYS A 84 -9.94 0.32 10.23
N ALA A 85 -9.10 0.87 9.37
CA ALA A 85 -9.14 2.28 8.99
C ALA A 85 -10.16 2.57 7.87
N ASN A 86 -10.90 1.55 7.40
CA ASN A 86 -11.84 1.65 6.29
C ASN A 86 -11.20 2.21 5.00
N LEU A 87 -9.94 1.83 4.77
CA LEU A 87 -9.16 2.26 3.60
C LEU A 87 -9.18 1.25 2.46
N ALA A 88 -9.60 0.01 2.71
CA ALA A 88 -9.65 -1.04 1.70
C ALA A 88 -10.88 -0.90 0.80
N ASP A 89 -10.68 -0.84 -0.51
CA ASP A 89 -11.72 -0.97 -1.54
C ASP A 89 -12.10 -2.43 -1.78
N ALA A 90 -11.15 -3.33 -1.58
CA ALA A 90 -11.36 -4.77 -1.67
C ALA A 90 -10.46 -5.52 -0.69
N VAL A 91 -10.93 -6.68 -0.26
CA VAL A 91 -10.18 -7.64 0.56
C VAL A 91 -10.21 -8.98 -0.16
N TYR A 92 -9.04 -9.52 -0.48
CA TYR A 92 -8.91 -10.74 -1.28
C TYR A 92 -8.00 -11.76 -0.60
N GLY A 93 -8.26 -13.04 -0.87
CA GLY A 93 -7.33 -14.12 -0.54
C GLY A 93 -6.06 -14.00 -1.38
N LEU A 94 -4.92 -14.45 -0.82
CA LEU A 94 -3.62 -14.35 -1.49
C LEU A 94 -3.63 -14.93 -2.91
N ASP A 95 -4.31 -16.07 -3.10
CA ASP A 95 -4.40 -16.77 -4.39
C ASP A 95 -5.26 -16.02 -5.42
N ASP A 96 -6.18 -15.15 -4.97
CA ASP A 96 -7.07 -14.37 -5.84
C ASP A 96 -6.45 -13.03 -6.26
N ILE A 97 -5.54 -12.46 -5.45
CA ILE A 97 -4.92 -11.15 -5.73
C ILE A 97 -4.24 -11.13 -7.10
N GLY A 98 -3.51 -12.19 -7.45
CA GLY A 98 -2.81 -12.28 -8.74
C GLY A 98 -3.76 -12.20 -9.93
N ARG A 99 -4.91 -12.89 -9.84
CA ARG A 99 -5.95 -12.85 -10.86
C ARG A 99 -6.55 -11.43 -10.98
N HIS A 100 -6.92 -10.83 -9.86
CA HIS A 100 -7.52 -9.50 -9.86
C HIS A 100 -6.56 -8.42 -10.36
N LEU A 101 -5.25 -8.54 -10.09
CA LEU A 101 -4.24 -7.63 -10.62
C LEU A 101 -4.23 -7.59 -12.16
N VAL A 102 -4.38 -8.75 -12.82
CA VAL A 102 -4.44 -8.83 -14.29
C VAL A 102 -5.71 -8.17 -14.82
N GLU A 103 -6.84 -8.33 -14.13
CA GLU A 103 -8.13 -7.75 -14.52
C GLU A 103 -8.17 -6.22 -14.33
N ALA A 104 -7.47 -5.68 -13.32
CA ALA A 104 -7.53 -4.26 -12.97
C ALA A 104 -6.55 -3.35 -13.74
N CYS A 105 -5.45 -3.89 -14.25
CA CYS A 105 -4.36 -3.12 -14.87
C CYS A 105 -4.35 -3.16 -16.42
N ILE A 106 -5.54 -3.20 -17.04
CA ILE A 106 -5.73 -3.27 -18.50
C ILE A 106 -5.74 -1.86 -19.13
#